data_AF-A0A9P1CWU4-F1
#
_entry.id   AF-A0A9P1CWU4-F1
#
_cell.length_a   1.000
_cell.length_b   1.000
_cell.length_c   1.000
_cell.angle_alpha   90.00
_cell.angle_beta   90.00
_cell.angle_gamma   90.00
#
_symmetry.space_group_name_H-M   'P 1'
#
loop_
_entity.id
_entity.type
_entity.pdbx_description
1 polymer ?
#
loop_
_entity_poly.entity_id
_entity_poly.type
_entity_poly.pdbx_seq_one_letter_code
_entity_poly.pdbx_strand_id
1 'polypeptide(L)'
;MKAHGAPELWSPQKRKPTNNGWGFVVRMQHKTVYAHGVLPDGFLRRFVTRRAFIYMMEILAAVMAVYVRHELPKYFILFVDNQAGNRPFKKGWYPHFEYVKSELNISDPISRHDTTEAAKAGWSEMKIDTNGLLETLESFSQDPSGSITDLLSQLTTF
;
A
#
# COMPACT_ATOMS: atom_id res chain seq x y z
N MET A 1 22.50 -31.84 -10.02
CA MET A 1 21.52 -31.25 -9.08
C MET A 1 22.20 -30.11 -8.34
N LYS A 2 21.77 -28.85 -8.55
CA LYS A 2 22.31 -27.70 -7.80
C LYS A 2 21.47 -27.52 -6.53
N ALA A 3 22.12 -27.47 -5.39
CA ALA A 3 21.48 -27.19 -4.10
C ALA A 3 20.72 -25.87 -4.18
N HIS A 4 19.43 -25.89 -3.82
CA HIS A 4 18.65 -24.68 -3.59
C HIS A 4 19.28 -23.94 -2.41
N GLY A 5 20.08 -22.92 -2.73
CA GLY A 5 20.67 -22.03 -1.73
C GLY A 5 19.56 -21.42 -0.88
N ALA A 6 19.76 -21.42 0.44
CA ALA A 6 18.86 -20.79 1.39
C ALA A 6 18.51 -19.37 0.91
N PRO A 7 17.24 -18.92 1.03
CA PRO A 7 16.86 -17.59 0.60
C PRO A 7 17.75 -16.59 1.32
N GLU A 8 18.47 -15.77 0.55
CA GLU A 8 19.33 -14.72 1.06
C GLU A 8 18.51 -13.86 2.03
N LEU A 9 18.85 -13.97 3.32
CA LEU A 9 18.15 -13.27 4.40
C LEU A 9 18.39 -11.77 4.18
N TRP A 10 17.38 -11.10 3.65
CA TRP A 10 17.45 -9.67 3.42
C TRP A 10 17.26 -8.96 4.77
N SER A 11 18.36 -8.47 5.33
CA SER A 11 18.37 -7.82 6.64
C SER A 11 17.61 -6.49 6.62
N PRO A 12 16.48 -6.35 7.33
CA PRO A 12 15.72 -5.09 7.43
C PRO A 12 16.47 -4.00 8.25
N GLN A 13 17.59 -4.35 8.89
CA GLN A 13 18.31 -3.53 9.87
C GLN A 13 19.06 -2.31 9.29
N LYS A 14 19.24 -2.22 7.96
CA LYS A 14 19.80 -1.01 7.31
C LYS A 14 18.76 0.05 6.95
N ARG A 15 17.55 -0.04 7.49
CA ARG A 15 16.48 0.93 7.21
C ARG A 15 16.57 2.11 8.16
N LYS A 16 16.53 3.33 7.62
CA LYS A 16 16.06 4.47 8.40
C LYS A 16 14.54 4.27 8.60
N PRO A 17 14.04 4.28 9.84
CA PRO A 17 12.61 4.09 10.17
C PRO A 17 11.66 5.04 9.41
N THR A 18 12.19 6.15 8.90
CA THR A 18 11.42 7.28 8.35
C THR A 18 11.05 7.17 6.87
N ASN A 19 11.36 6.07 6.16
CA ASN A 19 11.28 6.04 4.68
C ASN A 19 10.34 5.02 4.06
N ASN A 20 9.74 4.10 4.83
CA ASN A 20 8.84 3.09 4.26
C ASN A 20 7.40 3.46 4.63
N GLY A 21 6.82 4.29 3.79
CA GLY A 21 5.44 4.71 3.89
C GLY A 21 4.55 4.03 2.87
N TRP A 22 3.27 4.35 2.95
CA TRP A 22 2.33 4.16 1.87
C TRP A 22 2.07 5.51 1.21
N GLY A 23 1.69 5.49 -0.06
CA GLY A 23 1.30 6.70 -0.77
C GLY A 23 0.52 6.37 -2.03
N PHE A 24 -0.40 7.24 -2.39
CA PHE A 24 -1.16 7.11 -3.63
C PHE A 24 -1.46 8.48 -4.24
N VAL A 25 -1.77 8.47 -5.53
CA VAL A 25 -2.21 9.65 -6.28
C VAL A 25 -3.52 9.31 -6.97
N VAL A 26 -4.53 10.17 -6.82
CA VAL A 26 -5.82 10.05 -7.50
C VAL A 26 -5.96 11.23 -8.44
N ARG A 27 -6.12 10.92 -9.73
CA ARG A 27 -6.43 11.90 -10.75
C ARG A 27 -7.90 11.84 -11.11
N MET A 28 -8.59 12.95 -10.89
CA MET A 28 -9.96 13.23 -11.34
C MET A 28 -9.91 14.32 -12.40
N GLN A 29 -10.98 14.49 -13.19
CA GLN A 29 -10.98 15.36 -14.39
C GLN A 29 -10.38 16.76 -14.16
N HIS A 30 -10.65 17.39 -13.02
CA HIS A 30 -10.21 18.76 -12.72
C HIS A 30 -9.33 18.88 -11.48
N LYS A 31 -8.96 17.75 -10.85
CA LYS A 31 -8.16 17.77 -9.63
C LYS A 31 -7.28 16.53 -9.53
N THR A 32 -6.06 16.75 -9.05
CA THR A 32 -5.19 15.65 -8.61
C THR A 32 -4.99 15.81 -7.12
N VAL A 33 -5.30 14.73 -6.40
CA VAL A 33 -5.11 14.64 -4.96
C VAL A 33 -4.15 13.51 -4.65
N TYR A 34 -3.44 13.62 -3.54
CA TYR A 34 -2.53 12.59 -3.08
C TYR A 34 -2.64 12.43 -1.58
N ALA A 35 -2.22 11.27 -1.08
CA ALA A 35 -2.05 11.07 0.35
C ALA A 35 -0.90 10.11 0.59
N HIS A 36 -0.31 10.21 1.76
CA HIS A 36 0.78 9.33 2.18
C HIS A 36 0.82 9.24 3.70
N GLY A 37 1.54 8.23 4.19
CA GLY A 37 1.70 7.99 5.63
C GLY A 37 2.77 6.96 5.89
N VAL A 38 3.08 6.72 7.17
CA VAL A 38 4.14 5.79 7.58
C VAL A 38 3.51 4.47 8.01
N LEU A 39 4.16 3.36 7.69
CA LEU A 39 3.74 2.04 8.19
C LEU A 39 4.37 1.72 9.55
N PRO A 40 3.69 0.94 10.40
CA PRO A 40 4.23 0.54 11.69
C PRO A 40 5.49 -0.33 11.54
N ASP A 41 6.54 0.01 12.28
CA ASP A 41 7.81 -0.71 12.24
C ASP A 41 7.68 -2.19 12.67
N GLY A 42 6.77 -2.48 13.61
CA GLY A 42 6.48 -3.85 14.07
C GLY A 42 6.00 -4.73 12.92
N PHE A 43 5.02 -4.22 12.17
CA PHE A 43 4.54 -4.82 10.93
C PHE A 43 5.65 -4.99 9.88
N LEU A 44 6.43 -3.95 9.59
CA LEU A 44 7.46 -4.01 8.56
C LEU A 44 8.56 -5.05 8.85
N ARG A 45 8.89 -5.28 10.13
CA ARG A 45 9.93 -6.23 10.56
C ARG A 45 9.56 -7.69 10.34
N ARG A 46 8.27 -8.02 10.16
CA ARG A 46 7.82 -9.39 9.86
C ARG A 46 8.25 -9.86 8.46
N PHE A 47 8.57 -8.95 7.54
CA PHE A 47 8.98 -9.27 6.18
C PHE A 47 10.50 -9.44 6.07
N VAL A 48 10.95 -10.69 6.20
CA VAL A 48 12.38 -11.07 6.23
C VAL A 48 13.04 -11.24 4.86
N THR A 49 12.27 -11.17 3.77
CA THR A 49 12.81 -11.21 2.40
C THR A 49 12.40 -9.97 1.62
N ARG A 50 13.30 -9.48 0.76
CA ARG A 50 13.03 -8.33 -0.12
C ARG A 50 11.79 -8.56 -0.98
N ARG A 51 11.62 -9.78 -1.50
CA ARG A 51 10.46 -10.16 -2.32
C ARG A 51 9.15 -10.07 -1.54
N ALA A 52 9.06 -10.68 -0.36
CA ALA A 52 7.84 -10.64 0.45
C ALA A 52 7.48 -9.21 0.87
N PHE A 53 8.50 -8.40 1.20
CA PHE A 53 8.31 -6.99 1.51
C PHE A 53 7.73 -6.20 0.33
N ILE A 54 8.32 -6.32 -0.86
CA ILE A 54 7.84 -5.66 -2.08
C ILE A 54 6.40 -6.10 -2.39
N TYR A 55 6.12 -7.41 -2.35
CA TYR A 55 4.77 -7.94 -2.54
C TYR A 55 3.75 -7.37 -1.55
N MET A 56 4.12 -7.21 -0.28
CA MET A 56 3.24 -6.59 0.71
C MET A 56 2.96 -5.12 0.37
N MET A 57 4.00 -4.34 0.05
CA MET A 57 3.83 -2.92 -0.27
C MET A 57 2.87 -2.71 -1.45
N GLU A 58 2.94 -3.60 -2.44
CA GLU A 58 2.09 -3.57 -3.63
C GLU A 58 0.64 -3.95 -3.31
N ILE A 59 0.41 -4.96 -2.45
CA ILE A 59 -0.93 -5.32 -1.98
C ILE A 59 -1.52 -4.20 -1.13
N LEU A 60 -0.71 -3.61 -0.25
CA LEU A 60 -1.13 -2.53 0.63
C LEU A 60 -1.62 -1.31 -0.15
N ALA A 61 -0.98 -0.97 -1.29
CA ALA A 61 -1.46 0.10 -2.15
C ALA A 61 -2.92 -0.14 -2.63
N ALA A 62 -3.25 -1.38 -3.00
CA ALA A 62 -4.60 -1.75 -3.37
C ALA A 62 -5.58 -1.72 -2.17
N VAL A 63 -5.13 -2.15 -0.99
CA VAL A 63 -5.90 -2.06 0.26
C VAL A 63 -6.21 -0.60 0.60
N MET A 64 -5.23 0.30 0.48
CA MET A 64 -5.42 1.73 0.69
C MET A 64 -6.47 2.32 -0.26
N ALA A 65 -6.46 1.93 -1.54
CA ALA A 65 -7.48 2.35 -2.50
C ALA A 65 -8.90 1.91 -2.11
N VAL A 66 -9.04 0.70 -1.57
CA VAL A 66 -10.33 0.20 -1.04
C VAL A 66 -10.73 0.93 0.24
N TYR A 67 -9.77 1.20 1.13
CA TYR A 67 -10.01 1.89 2.40
C TYR A 67 -10.54 3.31 2.16
N VAL A 68 -9.97 4.03 1.19
CA VAL A 68 -10.39 5.40 0.84
C VAL A 68 -11.55 5.45 -0.16
N ARG A 69 -12.20 4.33 -0.47
CA ARG A 69 -13.22 4.24 -1.53
C ARG A 69 -14.35 5.26 -1.40
N HIS A 70 -14.68 5.69 -0.18
CA HIS A 70 -15.73 6.68 0.07
C HIS A 70 -15.37 8.06 -0.48
N GLU A 71 -14.07 8.32 -0.66
CA GLU A 71 -13.50 9.51 -1.29
C GLU A 71 -13.31 9.36 -2.81
N LEU A 72 -13.50 8.15 -3.35
CA LEU A 72 -13.28 7.83 -4.77
C LEU A 72 -14.59 7.80 -5.56
N PRO A 73 -14.55 8.13 -6.87
CA PRO A 73 -15.67 7.89 -7.77
C PRO A 73 -16.08 6.41 -7.80
N LYS A 74 -17.36 6.14 -8.10
CA LYS A 74 -17.92 4.77 -8.22
C LYS A 74 -17.10 3.85 -9.14
N TYR A 75 -16.43 4.42 -10.13
CA TYR A 75 -15.57 3.70 -11.06
C TYR A 75 -14.21 4.38 -11.09
N PHE A 76 -13.16 3.60 -10.79
CA PHE A 76 -11.78 4.04 -10.87
C PHE A 76 -10.90 2.91 -11.42
N ILE A 77 -9.78 3.30 -12.00
CA ILE A 77 -8.72 2.40 -12.47
C ILE A 77 -7.56 2.56 -11.49
N LEU A 78 -7.03 1.44 -11.00
CA LEU A 78 -5.87 1.42 -10.12
C LEU A 78 -4.63 1.03 -10.92
N PHE A 79 -3.69 1.95 -11.06
CA PHE A 79 -2.41 1.68 -11.69
C PHE A 79 -1.43 1.15 -10.65
N VAL A 80 -0.87 -0.03 -10.88
CA VAL A 80 0.12 -0.67 -9.99
C VAL A 80 1.31 -1.15 -10.80
N ASP A 81 2.51 -1.09 -10.23
CA ASP A 81 3.75 -1.48 -10.90
C ASP A 81 4.09 -2.97 -10.74
N ASN A 82 3.17 -3.77 -10.18
CA ASN A 82 3.32 -5.21 -10.06
C ASN A 82 2.15 -5.99 -10.68
N GLN A 83 2.53 -6.98 -11.48
CA GLN A 83 1.61 -7.93 -12.09
C GLN A 83 0.95 -8.92 -11.11
N ALA A 84 1.41 -9.03 -9.85
CA ALA A 84 0.80 -9.99 -8.90
C ALA A 84 -0.59 -9.57 -8.40
N GLY A 85 -0.98 -8.30 -8.56
CA GLY A 85 -2.33 -7.80 -8.30
C GLY A 85 -3.36 -8.23 -9.35
N ASN A 86 -2.93 -8.85 -10.45
CA ASN A 86 -3.78 -9.20 -11.58
C ASN A 86 -4.61 -10.49 -11.38
N ARG A 87 -4.92 -10.85 -10.12
CA ARG A 87 -5.78 -12.00 -9.81
C ARG A 87 -7.22 -11.53 -9.55
N PRO A 88 -8.21 -12.14 -10.21
CA PRO A 88 -9.60 -11.70 -10.11
C PRO A 88 -10.13 -11.87 -8.67
N PHE A 89 -10.57 -10.77 -8.07
CA PHE A 89 -11.36 -10.78 -6.84
C PHE A 89 -12.71 -11.49 -7.12
N LYS A 90 -13.18 -12.35 -6.19
CA LYS A 90 -14.48 -13.04 -6.36
C LYS A 90 -15.64 -12.06 -6.10
N LYS A 91 -16.48 -11.91 -7.13
CA LYS A 91 -17.85 -11.33 -7.22
C LYS A 91 -18.20 -10.15 -6.30
N GLY A 92 -18.38 -8.99 -6.94
CA GLY A 92 -19.16 -7.85 -6.43
C GLY A 92 -18.52 -6.49 -6.72
N TRP A 93 -17.19 -6.45 -6.80
CA TRP A 93 -16.39 -5.24 -6.99
C TRP A 93 -15.10 -5.59 -7.73
N TYR A 94 -14.80 -4.88 -8.82
CA TYR A 94 -13.57 -5.06 -9.60
C TYR A 94 -12.86 -3.71 -9.69
N PRO A 95 -11.94 -3.37 -8.77
CA PRO A 95 -10.93 -2.37 -9.12
C PRO A 95 -10.24 -2.89 -10.40
N HIS A 96 -10.30 -2.09 -11.46
CA HIS A 96 -9.62 -2.42 -12.71
C HIS A 96 -8.15 -2.11 -12.53
N PHE A 97 -7.31 -3.16 -12.50
CA PHE A 97 -5.86 -3.00 -12.33
C PHE A 97 -5.20 -2.81 -13.68
N GLU A 98 -4.39 -1.77 -13.78
CA GLU A 98 -3.54 -1.53 -14.95
C GLU A 98 -2.08 -1.50 -14.54
N TYR A 99 -1.22 -2.09 -15.38
CA TYR A 99 0.20 -2.06 -15.14
C TYR A 99 0.76 -0.67 -15.48
N VAL A 100 1.58 -0.13 -14.58
CA VAL A 100 2.42 1.05 -14.86
C VAL A 100 3.88 0.70 -14.71
N LYS A 101 4.73 1.16 -15.63
CA LYS A 101 6.18 1.02 -15.47
C LYS A 101 6.63 1.83 -14.25
N SER A 102 7.55 1.31 -13.44
CA SER A 102 8.00 1.98 -12.21
C SER A 102 8.53 3.41 -12.46
N GLU A 103 9.20 3.65 -13.60
CA GLU A 103 9.68 4.99 -14.00
C GLU A 103 8.56 6.01 -14.28
N LEU A 104 7.34 5.53 -14.51
CA LEU A 104 6.13 6.33 -14.72
C LEU A 104 5.20 6.32 -13.50
N ASN A 105 5.59 5.63 -12.42
CA ASN A 105 4.78 5.52 -11.21
C ASN A 105 4.90 6.81 -10.38
N ILE A 106 4.02 7.77 -10.67
CA ILE A 106 3.97 9.07 -9.98
C ILE A 106 3.64 8.97 -8.48
N SER A 107 3.21 7.79 -7.99
CA SER A 107 2.98 7.56 -6.55
C SER A 107 4.21 7.08 -5.79
N ASP A 108 5.29 6.63 -6.46
CA ASP A 108 6.50 6.17 -5.78
C ASP A 108 7.15 7.28 -4.93
N PRO A 109 7.39 8.51 -5.45
CA PRO A 109 7.92 9.60 -4.62
C PRO A 109 7.00 9.95 -3.44
N ILE A 110 5.69 9.95 -3.66
CA ILE A 110 4.69 10.24 -2.62
C ILE A 110 4.75 9.22 -1.49
N SER A 111 4.91 7.93 -1.79
CA SER A 111 5.07 6.86 -0.78
C SER A 111 6.36 6.99 0.05
N ARG A 112 7.35 7.72 -0.47
CA ARG A 112 8.62 8.04 0.19
C ARG A 112 8.60 9.40 0.89
N HIS A 113 7.43 10.03 0.99
CA HIS A 113 7.23 11.36 1.57
C HIS A 113 7.90 12.50 0.78
N ASP A 114 8.21 12.29 -0.50
CA ASP A 114 8.65 13.36 -1.39
C ASP A 114 7.45 13.94 -2.16
N THR A 115 6.98 15.11 -1.71
CA THR A 115 5.82 15.80 -2.28
C THR A 115 6.21 16.96 -3.19
N THR A 116 7.49 17.09 -3.55
CA THR A 116 8.03 18.23 -4.29
C THR A 116 7.32 18.44 -5.63
N GLU A 117 7.13 17.38 -6.41
CA GLU A 117 6.45 17.46 -7.71
C GLU A 117 4.94 17.67 -7.57
N ALA A 118 4.32 17.11 -6.53
CA ALA A 118 2.92 17.35 -6.23
C ALA A 118 2.66 18.84 -5.89
N ALA A 119 3.54 19.44 -5.09
CA ALA A 119 3.48 20.86 -4.76
C ALA A 119 3.67 21.75 -6.01
N LYS A 120 4.67 21.46 -6.85
CA LYS A 120 4.90 22.18 -8.11
C LYS A 120 3.71 22.08 -9.07
N ALA A 121 3.07 20.92 -9.13
CA ALA A 121 1.92 20.67 -9.99
C ALA A 121 0.58 21.14 -9.40
N GLY A 122 0.59 21.74 -8.20
CA GLY A 122 -0.62 22.27 -7.54
C GLY A 122 -1.58 21.18 -7.06
N TRP A 123 -1.09 19.97 -6.75
CA TRP A 123 -1.92 18.88 -6.25
C TRP A 123 -2.31 19.13 -4.79
N SER A 124 -3.48 18.65 -4.40
CA SER A 124 -3.97 18.80 -3.02
C SER A 124 -3.70 17.54 -2.20
N GLU A 125 -3.16 17.72 -0.99
CA GLU A 125 -3.03 16.62 -0.05
C GLU A 125 -4.39 16.29 0.58
N MET A 126 -4.76 15.01 0.55
CA MET A 126 -5.94 14.48 1.21
C MET A 126 -5.53 13.92 2.57
N LYS A 127 -6.17 14.41 3.65
CA LYS A 127 -5.99 13.84 4.98
C LYS A 127 -6.90 12.63 5.13
N ILE A 128 -6.31 11.47 5.43
CA ILE A 128 -7.02 10.22 5.63
C ILE A 128 -6.77 9.78 7.05
N ASP A 129 -7.84 9.51 7.80
CA ASP A 129 -7.70 8.83 9.08
C ASP A 129 -7.34 7.37 8.84
N THR A 130 -6.09 7.02 9.09
CA THR A 130 -5.57 5.66 8.92
C THR A 130 -5.36 4.94 10.25
N ASN A 131 -5.71 5.55 11.39
CA ASN A 131 -5.36 5.02 12.70
C ASN A 131 -5.88 3.59 12.89
N GLY A 132 -7.16 3.34 12.60
CA GLY A 132 -7.76 2.01 12.73
C GLY A 132 -7.09 0.96 11.83
N LEU A 133 -6.71 1.33 10.59
CA LEU A 133 -5.98 0.43 9.70
C LEU A 133 -4.56 0.13 10.22
N LEU A 134 -3.84 1.15 10.69
CA LEU A 134 -2.46 0.98 11.18
C LEU A 134 -2.42 0.18 12.49
N GLU A 135 -3.35 0.41 13.41
CA GLU A 135 -3.52 -0.38 14.64
C GLU A 135 -3.83 -1.84 14.32
N THR A 136 -4.68 -2.07 13.31
CA THR A 136 -5.01 -3.41 12.82
C THR A 136 -3.78 -4.14 12.28
N LEU A 137 -2.97 -3.45 11.44
CA LEU A 137 -1.74 -4.01 10.89
C LEU A 137 -0.71 -4.32 11.98
N GLU A 138 -0.58 -3.43 12.98
CA GLU A 138 0.32 -3.64 14.11
C GLU A 138 -0.15 -4.82 14.96
N SER A 139 -1.45 -4.94 15.25
CA SER A 139 -2.02 -6.06 16.00
C SER A 139 -1.81 -7.40 15.30
N PHE A 140 -2.09 -7.47 13.99
CA PHE A 140 -1.77 -8.64 13.16
C PHE A 140 -0.28 -8.96 13.16
N SER A 141 0.56 -7.92 13.22
CA SER A 141 2.00 -8.11 13.33
C SER A 141 2.44 -8.67 14.67
N GLN A 142 1.60 -8.69 15.72
CA GLN A 142 1.91 -9.36 16.97
C GLN A 142 1.38 -10.79 16.96
N ASP A 143 0.13 -10.98 16.52
CA ASP A 143 -0.52 -12.28 16.40
C ASP A 143 -1.17 -12.49 15.02
N PRO A 144 -0.44 -13.11 14.07
CA PRO A 144 -0.97 -13.44 12.75
C PRO A 144 -2.02 -14.57 12.76
N SER A 145 -2.21 -15.26 13.90
CA SER A 145 -3.19 -16.33 14.05
C SER A 145 -4.57 -15.82 14.46
N GLY A 146 -4.67 -14.52 14.78
CA GLY A 146 -5.93 -13.84 15.02
C GLY A 146 -6.90 -14.01 13.86
N SER A 147 -8.20 -14.12 14.18
CA SER A 147 -9.23 -14.34 13.17
C SER A 147 -9.28 -13.15 12.20
N ILE A 148 -9.21 -13.44 10.90
CA ILE A 148 -9.44 -12.45 9.84
C ILE A 148 -10.80 -11.76 10.03
N THR A 149 -11.78 -12.44 10.65
CA THR A 149 -13.10 -11.87 10.94
C THR A 149 -13.03 -10.74 11.97
N ASP A 150 -12.19 -10.87 13.01
CA ASP A 150 -12.00 -9.82 14.02
C ASP A 150 -11.29 -8.62 13.38
N LEU A 151 -10.31 -8.91 12.53
CA LEU A 151 -9.56 -7.93 11.76
C LEU A 151 -10.47 -7.11 10.81
N LEU A 152 -11.40 -7.78 10.13
CA LEU A 152 -12.35 -7.14 9.23
C LEU A 152 -13.41 -6.33 10.00
N SER A 153 -13.84 -6.79 11.18
CA SER A 153 -14.82 -6.06 12.00
C SER A 153 -14.33 -4.67 12.42
N GLN A 154 -13.03 -4.54 12.69
CA GLN A 154 -12.38 -3.27 13.02
C GLN A 154 -12.35 -2.31 11.81
N LEU A 155 -12.25 -2.85 10.59
CA LEU A 155 -12.24 -2.07 9.34
C LEU A 155 -13.63 -1.71 8.81
N THR A 156 -14.71 -2.33 9.30
CA THR A 156 -16.10 -2.10 8.84
C THR A 156 -16.87 -1.05 9.64
N THR A 157 -16.25 -0.40 10.63
CA THR A 157 -16.92 0.63 11.45
C THR A 157 -16.83 2.05 10.84
N PHE A 158 -16.43 2.16 9.56
CA PHE A 158 -16.32 3.42 8.81
C PHE A 158 -17.42 3.57 7.76
#